data_AF-A0A183AYP7-F1
#
_entry.id   AF-A0A183AYP7-F1
#
_cell.length_a   1.000
_cell.length_b   1.000
_cell.length_c   1.000
_cell.angle_alpha   90.00
_cell.angle_beta   90.00
_cell.angle_gamma   90.00
#
_symmetry.space_group_name_H-M   'P 1'
#
loop_
_entity.id
_entity.type
_entity.pdbx_description
1 polymer ?
#
loop_
_entity_poly.entity_id
_entity_poly.type
_entity_poly.pdbx_seq_one_letter_code
_entity_poly.pdbx_strand_id
1 'polypeptide(L)'
;LGRDILEAHYRACLYAGVEICGTNAEVMPSQWEFQIGPCVGVNAGDHIWMARFLLHRVAEDFGVVVSFDPKPMPGNWNGSGAHTNFSTKAMRRPDIGLKCLAPAVTESQDKSSGTLMNHNLSADADFKVFLLAFCEISPKDISK
;
A
#
# COMPACT_ATOMS: atom_id res chain seq x y z
N LEU A 1 -10.99 -15.63 5.76
CA LEU A 1 -9.75 -16.08 6.43
C LEU A 1 -8.86 -14.85 6.66
N GLY A 2 -8.27 -14.67 7.83
CA GLY A 2 -7.29 -13.59 8.09
C GLY A 2 -7.85 -12.22 8.52
N ARG A 3 -9.15 -12.13 8.85
CA ARG A 3 -9.75 -10.88 9.36
C ARG A 3 -9.11 -10.44 10.68
N ASP A 4 -8.87 -11.38 11.59
CA ASP A 4 -8.33 -11.07 12.92
C ASP A 4 -6.93 -10.45 12.84
N ILE A 5 -6.10 -10.93 11.90
CA ILE A 5 -4.77 -10.38 11.62
C ILE A 5 -4.89 -8.95 11.12
N LEU A 6 -5.79 -8.68 10.17
CA LEU A 6 -5.97 -7.35 9.62
C LEU A 6 -6.54 -6.38 10.66
N GLU A 7 -7.49 -6.82 11.49
CA GLU A 7 -8.09 -5.99 12.53
C GLU A 7 -7.08 -5.66 13.64
N ALA A 8 -6.24 -6.64 14.01
CA ALA A 8 -5.12 -6.41 14.94
C ALA A 8 -4.07 -5.47 14.33
N HIS A 9 -3.71 -5.67 13.06
CA HIS A 9 -2.80 -4.78 12.31
C HIS A 9 -3.33 -3.35 12.23
N TYR A 10 -4.62 -3.19 11.95
CA TYR A 10 -5.28 -1.89 11.86
C TYR A 10 -5.19 -1.14 13.19
N ARG A 11 -5.52 -1.81 14.29
CA ARG A 11 -5.41 -1.24 15.64
C ARG A 11 -3.97 -0.94 16.03
N ALA A 12 -3.02 -1.82 15.69
CA ALA A 12 -1.60 -1.60 15.94
C ALA A 12 -1.07 -0.37 15.19
N CYS A 13 -1.47 -0.17 13.94
CA CYS A 13 -1.11 1.00 13.15
C CYS A 13 -1.68 2.28 13.77
N LEU A 14 -2.97 2.29 14.14
CA LEU A 14 -3.58 3.44 14.81
C LEU A 14 -2.87 3.78 16.13
N TYR A 15 -2.54 2.78 16.94
CA TYR A 15 -1.83 2.98 18.20
C TYR A 15 -0.40 3.51 17.99
N ALA A 16 0.30 3.02 16.97
CA ALA A 16 1.66 3.45 16.64
C ALA A 16 1.72 4.84 15.96
N GLY A 17 0.57 5.48 15.68
CA GLY A 17 0.52 6.75 14.95
C GLY A 17 0.84 6.60 13.47
N VAL A 18 0.64 5.41 12.90
CA VAL A 18 0.73 5.20 11.45
C VAL A 18 -0.55 5.73 10.81
N GLU A 19 -0.40 6.53 9.75
CA GLU A 19 -1.50 7.13 8.97
C GLU A 19 -2.26 6.08 8.14
N ILE A 20 -2.89 5.11 8.80
CA ILE A 20 -3.73 4.10 8.16
C ILE A 20 -5.15 4.66 7.96
N CYS A 21 -5.63 4.67 6.71
CA CYS A 21 -6.92 5.26 6.37
C CYS A 21 -8.01 4.25 6.02
N GLY A 22 -7.68 2.97 5.92
CA GLY A 22 -8.67 1.93 5.64
C GLY A 22 -8.07 0.56 5.37
N THR A 23 -8.97 -0.40 5.25
CA THR A 23 -8.67 -1.80 4.88
C THR A 23 -9.86 -2.44 4.16
N ASN A 24 -9.61 -3.38 3.27
CA ASN A 24 -10.66 -4.20 2.64
C ASN A 24 -10.16 -5.62 2.34
N ALA A 25 -11.12 -6.55 2.23
CA ALA A 25 -10.85 -7.85 1.63
C ALA A 25 -10.79 -7.71 0.11
N GLU A 26 -9.93 -8.51 -0.52
CA GLU A 26 -9.73 -8.49 -1.96
C GLU A 26 -10.38 -9.67 -2.68
N VAL A 27 -10.24 -9.68 -4.00
CA VAL A 27 -10.87 -10.68 -4.88
C VAL A 27 -10.40 -12.10 -4.55
N MET A 28 -9.11 -12.26 -4.24
CA MET A 28 -8.56 -13.58 -3.91
C MET A 28 -8.79 -13.92 -2.43
N PRO A 29 -9.23 -15.15 -2.10
CA PRO A 29 -9.32 -15.59 -0.71
C PRO A 29 -7.98 -15.43 0.02
N SER A 30 -8.02 -14.85 1.23
CA SER A 30 -6.83 -14.54 2.05
C SER A 30 -5.95 -13.40 1.53
N GLN A 31 -6.37 -12.70 0.48
CA GLN A 31 -5.79 -11.42 0.06
C GLN A 31 -6.51 -10.26 0.74
N TRP A 32 -5.73 -9.30 1.24
CA TRP A 32 -6.23 -8.14 1.94
C TRP A 32 -5.49 -6.89 1.49
N GLU A 33 -6.19 -5.76 1.52
CA GLU A 33 -5.61 -4.45 1.26
C GLU A 33 -5.64 -3.60 2.53
N PHE A 34 -4.57 -2.85 2.76
CA PHE A 34 -4.57 -1.74 3.71
C PHE A 34 -4.08 -0.47 3.03
N GLN A 35 -4.56 0.67 3.51
CA GLN A 35 -4.30 1.96 2.89
C GLN A 35 -3.57 2.90 3.84
N ILE A 36 -2.46 3.46 3.38
CA ILE A 36 -1.68 4.47 4.09
C ILE A 36 -1.84 5.83 3.42
N GLY A 37 -2.13 6.85 4.22
CA GLY A 37 -2.16 8.25 3.81
C GLY A 37 -3.53 8.92 3.96
N PRO A 38 -3.64 10.19 3.54
CA PRO A 38 -2.65 10.97 2.81
C PRO A 38 -1.41 11.30 3.64
N CYS A 39 -0.21 11.09 3.08
CA CYS A 39 1.07 11.46 3.67
C CYS A 39 1.85 12.37 2.71
N VAL A 40 2.56 13.35 3.24
CA VAL A 40 3.31 14.33 2.43
C VAL A 40 4.76 13.88 2.26
N GLY A 41 5.25 13.86 1.02
CA GLY A 41 6.65 13.59 0.71
C GLY A 41 7.19 12.28 1.30
N VAL A 42 8.33 12.37 2.01
CA VAL A 42 9.06 11.21 2.57
C VAL A 42 8.25 10.43 3.61
N ASN A 43 7.34 11.09 4.34
CA ASN A 43 6.54 10.45 5.38
C ASN A 43 5.72 9.27 4.84
N ALA A 44 5.30 9.33 3.57
CA ALA A 44 4.60 8.23 2.93
C ALA A 44 5.43 6.93 2.97
N GLY A 45 6.73 7.02 2.67
CA GLY A 45 7.64 5.88 2.74
C GLY A 45 7.79 5.34 4.16
N ASP A 46 7.98 6.23 5.13
CA ASP A 46 8.16 5.87 6.54
C ASP A 46 6.93 5.14 7.10
N HIS A 47 5.73 5.68 6.86
CA HIS A 47 4.48 5.07 7.32
C HIS A 47 4.22 3.71 6.65
N ILE A 48 4.51 3.56 5.35
CA ILE A 48 4.34 2.28 4.65
C ILE A 48 5.28 1.21 5.22
N TRP A 49 6.55 1.55 5.43
CA TRP A 49 7.52 0.61 5.98
C TRP A 49 7.16 0.18 7.40
N MET A 50 6.75 1.13 8.24
CA MET A 50 6.28 0.82 9.58
C MET A 50 5.00 -0.03 9.58
N ALA A 51 4.05 0.27 8.69
CA ALA A 51 2.84 -0.54 8.53
C ALA A 51 3.17 -1.99 8.12
N ARG A 52 4.11 -2.19 7.19
CA ARG A 52 4.58 -3.53 6.79
C ARG A 52 5.26 -4.27 7.92
N PHE A 53 6.11 -3.58 8.69
CA PHE A 53 6.76 -4.17 9.85
C PHE A 53 5.73 -4.65 10.89
N LEU A 54 4.76 -3.80 11.23
CA LEU A 54 3.68 -4.16 12.16
C LEU A 54 2.85 -5.34 11.63
N LEU A 55 2.58 -5.39 10.33
CA LEU A 55 1.84 -6.51 9.72
C LEU A 55 2.59 -7.83 9.90
N HIS A 56 3.90 -7.84 9.69
CA HIS A 56 4.72 -9.03 9.93
C HIS A 56 4.75 -9.44 11.40
N ARG A 57 4.79 -8.48 12.34
CA ARG A 57 4.75 -8.78 13.79
C ARG A 57 3.42 -9.38 14.21
N VAL A 58 2.31 -8.81 13.75
CA VAL A 58 0.98 -9.38 14.01
C VAL A 58 0.88 -10.77 13.37
N ALA A 59 1.29 -10.92 12.11
CA ALA A 59 1.29 -12.23 11.44
C ALA A 59 2.11 -13.28 12.20
N GLU A 60 3.24 -12.89 12.78
CA GLU A 60 4.08 -13.75 13.61
C GLU A 60 3.36 -14.28 14.85
N ASP A 61 2.61 -13.42 15.56
CA ASP A 61 1.79 -13.79 16.72
C ASP A 61 0.66 -14.76 16.36
N PHE A 62 0.06 -14.58 15.19
CA PHE A 62 -1.01 -15.45 14.66
C PHE A 62 -0.47 -16.72 13.98
N GLY A 63 0.84 -16.88 13.84
CA GLY A 63 1.44 -18.06 13.25
C GLY A 63 1.25 -18.18 11.73
N VAL A 64 1.15 -17.05 11.03
CA VAL A 64 0.94 -17.01 9.57
C VAL A 64 2.07 -16.27 8.85
N VAL A 65 2.15 -16.44 7.53
CA VAL A 65 3.15 -15.76 6.70
C VAL A 65 2.46 -14.72 5.83
N VAL A 66 3.10 -13.55 5.70
CA VAL A 66 2.63 -12.48 4.81
C VAL A 66 3.55 -12.41 3.60
N SER A 67 2.96 -12.40 2.41
CA SER A 67 3.65 -12.23 1.15
C SER A 67 3.20 -10.94 0.47
N PHE A 68 4.18 -10.16 0.02
CA PHE A 68 4.00 -9.00 -0.87
C PHE A 68 4.39 -9.33 -2.31
N ASP A 69 4.53 -10.62 -2.64
CA ASP A 69 4.80 -11.04 -4.01
C ASP A 69 3.66 -10.56 -4.93
N PRO A 70 3.96 -9.99 -6.11
CA PRO A 70 2.94 -9.47 -7.01
C PRO A 70 2.05 -10.57 -7.61
N LYS A 71 2.46 -11.84 -7.54
CA LYS A 71 1.72 -12.99 -8.04
C LYS A 71 1.98 -14.22 -7.14
N PRO A 72 1.40 -14.25 -5.92
CA PRO A 72 1.70 -15.30 -4.95
C PRO A 72 1.18 -16.68 -5.39
N MET A 73 0.12 -16.72 -6.20
CA MET A 73 -0.44 -17.97 -6.73
C MET A 73 -0.40 -18.01 -8.26
N PRO A 74 0.09 -19.11 -8.86
CA PRO A 74 0.08 -19.28 -10.31
C PRO A 74 -1.35 -19.53 -10.84
N GLY A 75 -1.57 -19.22 -12.12
CA GLY A 75 -2.85 -19.42 -12.79
C GLY A 75 -3.80 -18.22 -12.71
N ASN A 76 -5.10 -18.50 -12.76
CA ASN A 76 -6.17 -17.49 -12.88
C ASN A 76 -6.56 -16.88 -11.52
N TRP A 77 -5.57 -16.53 -10.71
CA TRP A 77 -5.74 -15.81 -9.44
C TRP A 77 -5.29 -14.36 -9.59
N ASN A 78 -5.86 -13.44 -8.82
CA ASN A 78 -5.45 -12.04 -8.89
C ASN A 78 -4.02 -11.84 -8.40
N GLY A 79 -3.34 -10.85 -8.97
CA GLY A 79 -2.04 -10.39 -8.46
C GLY A 79 -2.21 -9.44 -7.28
N SER A 80 -1.10 -9.12 -6.62
CA SER A 80 -1.01 -8.08 -5.60
C SER A 80 -0.29 -6.87 -6.18
N GLY A 81 -0.83 -5.68 -5.92
CA GLY A 81 -0.30 -4.40 -6.39
C GLY A 81 -0.08 -3.40 -5.26
N ALA A 82 0.57 -2.29 -5.58
CA ALA A 82 0.77 -1.19 -4.66
C ALA A 82 0.29 0.11 -5.31
N HIS A 83 -1.04 0.31 -5.40
CA HIS A 83 -1.57 1.49 -6.06
C HIS A 83 -1.14 2.74 -5.32
N THR A 84 -0.55 3.69 -6.03
CA THR A 84 -0.08 4.95 -5.46
C THR A 84 -0.93 6.08 -6.03
N ASN A 85 -1.78 6.67 -5.20
CA ASN A 85 -2.40 7.94 -5.54
C ASN A 85 -1.40 9.05 -5.27
N PHE A 86 -1.37 10.00 -6.17
CA PHE A 86 -0.50 11.16 -6.11
C PHE A 86 -1.32 12.41 -6.39
N SER A 87 -1.07 13.47 -5.63
CA SER A 87 -1.60 14.79 -5.94
C SER A 87 -0.65 15.87 -5.45
N THR A 88 -0.54 16.95 -6.21
CA THR A 88 0.12 18.18 -5.77
C THR A 88 -0.92 19.20 -5.33
N LYS A 89 -0.49 20.25 -4.62
CA LYS A 89 -1.35 21.39 -4.27
C LYS A 89 -2.10 21.99 -5.46
N ALA A 90 -1.48 22.02 -6.65
CA ALA A 90 -2.13 22.50 -7.87
C ALA A 90 -3.24 21.54 -8.36
N MET A 91 -3.02 20.23 -8.29
CA MET A 91 -4.01 19.21 -8.68
C MET A 91 -5.24 19.21 -7.76
N ARG A 92 -5.08 19.60 -6.48
CA ARG A 92 -6.18 19.65 -5.51
C ARG A 92 -7.00 20.95 -5.57
N ARG A 93 -6.61 21.93 -6.39
CA ARG A 93 -7.32 23.20 -6.52
C ARG A 93 -8.63 23.05 -7.32
N PRO A 94 -9.77 23.61 -6.86
CA PRO A 94 -11.06 23.44 -7.53
C PRO A 94 -11.12 24.02 -8.96
N ASP A 95 -10.34 25.07 -9.22
CA ASP A 95 -10.43 25.87 -10.44
C ASP A 95 -9.55 25.35 -11.60
N ILE A 96 -8.42 24.72 -11.26
CA ILE A 96 -7.44 24.23 -12.24
C ILE A 96 -7.10 22.74 -12.10
N GLY A 97 -7.55 22.06 -11.04
CA GLY A 97 -7.07 20.73 -10.68
C GLY A 97 -7.15 19.69 -11.80
N LEU A 98 -8.30 19.60 -12.48
CA LEU A 98 -8.49 18.66 -13.59
C LEU A 98 -7.59 18.97 -14.80
N LYS A 99 -7.29 20.24 -15.06
CA LYS A 99 -6.40 20.66 -16.15
C LYS A 99 -4.95 20.28 -15.87
N CYS A 100 -4.56 20.17 -14.61
CA CYS A 100 -3.21 19.76 -14.20
C CYS A 100 -2.99 18.24 -14.27
N LEU A 101 -4.05 17.42 -14.35
CA LEU A 101 -3.93 15.96 -14.39
C LEU A 101 -3.43 15.43 -15.72
N ALA A 102 -3.98 15.89 -16.84
CA ALA A 102 -3.60 15.38 -18.17
C ALA A 102 -2.09 15.55 -18.48
N PRO A 103 -1.46 16.72 -18.24
CA PRO A 103 -0.02 16.87 -18.43
C PRO A 103 0.81 15.95 -17.54
N ALA A 104 0.41 15.75 -16.29
CA ALA A 104 1.12 14.87 -15.35
C ALA A 104 1.05 13.40 -15.76
N VAL A 105 -0.11 12.95 -16.29
CA VAL A 105 -0.25 11.59 -16.83
C VAL A 105 0.65 11.42 -18.05
N THR A 106 0.64 12.35 -19.01
CA THR A 106 1.52 12.28 -20.19
C THR A 106 2.99 12.22 -19.79
N GLU A 107 3.44 13.11 -18.89
CA GLU A 107 4.83 13.10 -18.42
C GLU A 107 5.22 11.79 -17.72
N SER A 108 4.28 11.18 -16.97
CA SER A 108 4.52 9.90 -16.31
C SER A 108 4.62 8.72 -17.28
N GLN A 109 3.95 8.78 -18.43
CA GLN A 109 4.00 7.72 -19.44
C GLN A 109 5.29 7.77 -20.27
N ASP A 110 5.80 8.98 -20.55
CA ASP A 110 7.03 9.16 -21.33
C ASP A 110 8.30 8.73 -20.56
N LYS A 111 8.24 8.71 -19.23
CA LYS A 111 9.34 8.30 -18.35
C LYS A 111 9.15 6.87 -17.83
N SER A 112 9.28 5.90 -18.72
CA SER A 112 9.04 4.49 -18.39
C SER A 112 9.98 3.94 -17.29
N SER A 113 9.33 3.47 -16.22
CA SER A 113 9.72 2.33 -15.35
C SER A 113 10.69 2.51 -14.18
N GLY A 114 11.30 3.68 -13.92
CA GLY A 114 12.22 3.81 -12.76
C GLY A 114 12.29 5.18 -12.07
N THR A 115 11.75 6.24 -12.67
CA THR A 115 12.13 7.62 -12.28
C THR A 115 11.02 8.39 -11.59
N LEU A 116 9.80 7.85 -11.45
CA LEU A 116 8.73 8.51 -10.70
C LEU A 116 9.08 8.73 -9.22
N MET A 117 9.96 7.91 -8.64
CA MET A 117 10.49 8.13 -7.29
C MET A 117 11.64 9.15 -7.21
N ASN A 118 12.27 9.49 -8.33
CA ASN A 118 13.46 10.36 -8.38
C ASN A 118 13.16 11.79 -8.82
N HIS A 119 11.99 12.06 -9.42
CA HIS A 119 11.60 13.42 -9.71
C HIS A 119 11.11 14.10 -8.44
N ASN A 120 12.00 14.91 -7.85
CA ASN A 120 11.71 15.95 -6.86
C ASN A 120 10.33 15.80 -6.23
N LEU A 121 10.28 15.02 -5.15
CA LEU A 121 9.24 15.12 -4.13
C LEU A 121 9.20 16.58 -3.68
N SER A 122 8.54 17.44 -4.46
CA SER A 122 8.20 18.78 -3.99
C SER A 122 7.50 18.56 -2.68
N ALA A 123 7.89 19.29 -1.63
CA ALA A 123 7.36 19.16 -0.27
C ALA A 123 5.82 19.37 -0.17
N ASP A 124 5.14 19.59 -1.30
CA ASP A 124 3.71 19.82 -1.46
C ASP A 124 2.94 18.63 -2.10
N ALA A 125 3.60 17.49 -2.31
CA ALA A 125 2.97 16.30 -2.86
C ALA A 125 2.41 15.38 -1.77
N ASP A 126 1.12 15.07 -1.86
CA ASP A 126 0.48 14.09 -0.99
C ASP A 126 0.36 12.77 -1.73
N PHE A 127 0.77 11.72 -1.04
CA PHE A 127 0.70 10.34 -1.46
C PHE A 127 -0.31 9.60 -0.61
N LYS A 128 -1.16 8.82 -1.26
CA LYS A 128 -1.92 7.76 -0.58
C LYS A 128 -1.54 6.45 -1.26
N VAL A 129 -0.99 5.52 -0.51
CA VAL A 129 -0.57 4.22 -1.05
C VAL A 129 -1.52 3.15 -0.52
N PHE A 130 -2.16 2.47 -1.46
CA PHE A 130 -2.87 1.23 -1.23
C PHE A 130 -1.85 0.11 -1.35
N LEU A 131 -1.69 -0.70 -0.30
CA LEU A 131 -0.82 -1.86 -0.37
C LEU A 131 -1.64 -3.12 -0.19
N LEU A 132 -1.52 -3.99 -1.20
CA LEU A 132 -2.08 -5.33 -1.19
C LEU A 132 -1.08 -6.28 -0.53
N ALA A 133 -1.55 -6.99 0.48
CA ALA A 133 -0.81 -8.02 1.18
C ALA A 133 -1.58 -9.34 1.09
N PHE A 134 -0.90 -10.39 0.63
CA PHE A 134 -1.46 -11.73 0.71
C PHE A 134 -1.05 -12.35 2.06
N CYS A 135 -2.01 -12.80 2.84
CA CYS A 135 -1.71 -13.49 4.10
C CYS A 135 -1.89 -14.99 3.85
N GLU A 136 -0.78 -15.68 3.64
CA GLU A 136 -0.77 -17.13 3.51
C GLU A 136 -0.88 -17.74 4.91
N ILE A 137 -2.05 -18.30 5.20
CA ILE A 137 -2.28 -19.07 6.43
C ILE A 137 -1.75 -20.48 6.19
N SER A 138 -0.43 -20.61 6.18
CA SER A 138 0.23 -21.91 6.32
C SER A 138 0.47 -22.15 7.81
N PRO A 139 0.14 -23.34 8.36
CA PRO A 139 0.60 -23.72 9.68
C PRO A 139 2.12 -23.51 9.76
N LYS A 140 2.63 -22.92 10.84
CA LYS A 140 4.05 -22.95 11.20
C LYS A 140 4.48 -24.40 11.43
N ASP A 141 4.65 -25.17 10.35
CA ASP A 141 5.38 -26.43 10.21
C ASP A 141 5.03 -27.08 8.86
N ILE A 142 5.70 -26.63 7.80
CA ILE A 142 6.13 -27.54 6.74
C ILE A 142 7.63 -27.37 6.61
N SER A 143 8.34 -28.15 7.42
CA SER A 143 9.73 -28.50 7.17
C SER A 143 9.83 -29.18 5.79
N LYS A 144 10.39 -28.47 4.81
CA LYS A 144 11.29 -28.92 3.72
C LYS A 144 11.20 -28.00 2.52
#